data_AF-A0A1Z8QPZ5-F1
#
_entry.id   AF-A0A1Z8QPZ5-F1
#
_cell.length_a   1.000
_cell.length_b   1.000
_cell.length_c   1.000
_cell.angle_alpha   90.00
_cell.angle_beta   90.00
_cell.angle_gamma   90.00
#
_symmetry.space_group_name_H-M   'P 1'
#
loop_
_entity.id
_entity.type
_entity.pdbx_description
1 polymer ?
#
loop_
_entity_poly.entity_id
_entity_poly.type
_entity_poly.pdbx_seq_one_letter_code
_entity_poly.pdbx_strand_id
1 'polypeptide(L)'
;MNPKNSQDLFNKIRSQFTNIRLGDENGAATADPNNAVFFEFEFQEDADTFGSVSISLADGENMKVYYNRDLVSKIDEDSRDEWYAFLKELKDFAVEHQLRFDVRDITKNNLTKQDYENLADTNKTVNTDEMSEE
;
A
#
# COMPACT_ATOMS: atom_id res chain seq x y z
N MET A 1 12.79 12.08 -2.45
CA MET A 1 11.31 12.04 -2.45
C MET A 1 10.75 13.43 -2.17
N ASN A 2 9.63 13.84 -2.76
CA ASN A 2 8.97 15.10 -2.40
C ASN A 2 8.15 14.90 -1.11
N PRO A 3 8.55 15.45 0.05
CA PRO A 3 7.89 15.19 1.34
C PRO A 3 6.41 15.60 1.36
N LYS A 4 6.00 16.50 0.44
CA LYS A 4 4.60 16.86 0.24
C LYS A 4 3.75 15.68 -0.22
N ASN A 5 4.27 14.82 -1.10
CA ASN A 5 3.53 13.67 -1.62
C ASN A 5 3.18 12.67 -0.50
N SER A 6 4.10 12.43 0.45
CA SER A 6 3.86 11.55 1.60
C SER A 6 2.79 12.10 2.53
N GLN A 7 2.87 13.40 2.85
CA GLN A 7 1.91 14.06 3.71
C GLN A 7 0.52 14.11 3.08
N ASP A 8 0.43 14.39 1.78
CA ASP A 8 -0.83 14.46 1.04
C ASP A 8 -1.47 13.08 0.90
N LEU A 9 -0.67 12.05 0.60
CA LEU A 9 -1.14 10.67 0.58
C LEU A 9 -1.66 10.23 1.96
N PHE A 10 -0.92 10.53 3.03
CA PHE A 10 -1.37 10.24 4.39
C PHE A 10 -2.71 10.92 4.71
N ASN A 11 -2.86 12.20 4.33
CA ASN A 11 -4.09 12.94 4.53
C ASN A 11 -5.28 12.30 3.79
N LYS A 12 -5.03 11.76 2.59
CA LYS A 12 -6.03 11.04 1.81
C LYS A 12 -6.42 9.72 2.49
N ILE A 13 -5.45 8.87 2.84
CA ILE A 13 -5.72 7.55 3.45
C ILE A 13 -6.40 7.71 4.81
N ARG A 14 -5.93 8.62 5.67
CA ARG A 14 -6.50 8.82 7.02
C ARG A 14 -7.94 9.35 7.04
N SER A 15 -8.42 9.87 5.90
CA SER A 15 -9.82 10.29 5.77
C SER A 15 -10.79 9.11 5.63
N GLN A 16 -10.27 7.95 5.20
CA GLN A 16 -11.05 6.73 4.95
C GLN A 16 -10.69 5.62 5.95
N PHE A 17 -9.44 5.55 6.42
CA PHE A 17 -8.93 4.48 7.28
C PHE A 17 -8.34 5.04 8.58
N THR A 18 -8.59 4.38 9.71
CA THR A 18 -8.19 4.86 11.04
C THR A 18 -6.89 4.25 11.56
N ASN A 19 -6.58 3.00 11.19
CA ASN A 19 -5.44 2.26 11.72
C ASN A 19 -4.29 2.15 10.71
N ILE A 20 -3.64 3.27 10.42
CA ILE A 20 -2.56 3.36 9.41
C ILE A 20 -1.21 3.20 10.09
N ARG A 21 -0.41 2.25 9.61
CA ARG A 21 1.01 2.10 9.95
C ARG A 21 1.86 2.81 8.91
N LEU A 22 2.84 3.58 9.38
CA LEU A 22 3.76 4.32 8.53
C LEU A 22 5.16 3.76 8.65
N GLY A 23 5.85 3.61 7.53
CA GLY A 23 7.26 3.21 7.45
C GLY A 23 8.09 4.27 6.73
N ASP A 24 9.29 4.55 7.24
CA ASP A 24 10.25 5.45 6.60
C ASP A 24 11.03 4.77 5.46
N GLU A 25 11.93 5.51 4.81
CA GLU A 25 12.75 5.01 3.70
C GLU A 25 13.66 3.82 4.06
N ASN A 26 13.93 3.61 5.35
CA ASN A 26 14.71 2.47 5.85
C ASN A 26 13.80 1.29 6.25
N GLY A 27 12.49 1.37 6.00
CA GLY A 27 11.51 0.40 6.43
C GLY A 27 11.28 0.37 7.95
N ALA A 28 11.72 1.40 8.68
CA ALA A 28 11.46 1.53 10.11
C ALA A 28 10.12 2.21 10.37
N ALA A 29 9.41 1.79 11.42
CA ALA A 29 8.15 2.43 11.80
C ALA A 29 8.37 3.90 12.14
N THR A 30 7.53 4.77 11.59
CA THR A 30 7.58 6.22 11.83
C THR A 30 6.22 6.74 12.27
N ALA A 31 6.21 7.84 13.03
CA ALA A 31 5.00 8.61 13.34
C ALA A 31 4.91 9.91 12.53
N ASP A 32 5.98 10.27 11.79
CA ASP A 32 6.02 11.47 10.97
C ASP A 32 5.60 11.13 9.53
N PRO A 33 4.42 11.58 9.08
CA PRO A 33 3.96 11.36 7.71
C PRO A 33 4.83 12.03 6.64
N ASN A 34 5.66 13.03 6.98
CA ASN A 34 6.57 13.66 6.01
C ASN A 34 7.76 12.75 5.65
N ASN A 35 8.12 11.84 6.56
CA ASN A 35 9.21 10.87 6.36
C ASN A 35 8.67 9.50 5.94
N ALA A 36 7.35 9.33 5.89
CA ALA A 36 6.73 8.06 5.53
C ALA A 36 6.81 7.83 4.02
N VAL A 37 7.33 6.67 3.63
CA VAL A 37 7.33 6.20 2.23
C VAL A 37 6.54 4.91 2.08
N PHE A 38 6.18 4.26 3.19
CA PHE A 38 5.33 3.09 3.24
C PHE A 38 4.09 3.38 4.10
N PHE A 39 2.94 2.97 3.62
CA PHE A 39 1.64 3.19 4.25
C PHE A 39 0.89 1.86 4.23
N GLU A 40 0.62 1.29 5.40
CA GLU A 40 -0.08 0.01 5.54
C GLU A 40 -1.35 0.21 6.35
N PHE A 41 -2.45 -0.30 5.84
CA PHE A 41 -3.76 -0.21 6.49
C PHE A 41 -4.62 -1.40 6.08
N GLU A 42 -5.71 -1.62 6.81
CA GLU A 42 -6.67 -2.67 6.52
C GLU A 42 -7.85 -2.08 5.75
N PHE A 43 -8.20 -2.70 4.63
CA PHE A 43 -9.44 -2.40 3.92
C PHE A 43 -10.58 -3.10 4.66
N GLN A 44 -11.47 -2.31 5.23
CA GLN A 44 -12.56 -2.75 6.08
C GLN A 44 -13.86 -2.05 5.66
N GLU A 45 -14.98 -2.76 5.80
CA GLU A 45 -16.34 -2.20 5.71
C GLU A 45 -17.06 -2.62 7.01
N ASP A 46 -17.65 -1.66 7.70
CA ASP A 46 -18.23 -1.86 9.03
C ASP A 46 -17.32 -2.59 10.03
N ALA A 47 -17.60 -3.87 10.29
CA ALA A 47 -16.88 -4.72 11.25
C ALA A 47 -16.00 -5.79 10.58
N ASP A 48 -16.05 -5.89 9.25
CA ASP A 48 -15.38 -6.93 8.49
C ASP A 48 -14.08 -6.40 7.86
N THR A 49 -12.99 -7.09 8.15
CA THR A 49 -11.67 -6.83 7.54
C THR A 49 -11.49 -7.73 6.33
N PHE A 50 -11.36 -7.14 5.14
CA PHE A 50 -11.26 -7.90 3.89
C PHE A 50 -9.82 -8.20 3.47
N GLY A 51 -8.88 -7.36 3.90
CA GLY A 51 -7.46 -7.60 3.69
C GLY A 51 -6.61 -6.38 3.97
N SER A 52 -5.30 -6.58 3.98
CA SER A 52 -4.32 -5.51 4.10
C SER A 52 -4.02 -4.90 2.75
N VAL A 53 -3.75 -3.59 2.78
CA VAL A 53 -3.31 -2.80 1.66
C VAL A 53 -2.05 -2.06 2.09
N SER A 54 -1.01 -2.16 1.27
CA SER A 54 0.26 -1.47 1.49
C SER A 54 0.58 -0.60 0.28
N ILE A 55 0.85 0.68 0.51
CA ILE A 55 1.24 1.64 -0.53
C ILE A 55 2.70 2.03 -0.31
N SER A 56 3.50 1.95 -1.36
CA SER A 56 4.89 2.37 -1.37
C SER A 56 5.09 3.53 -2.33
N LEU A 57 5.84 4.53 -1.86
CA LEU A 57 6.37 5.64 -2.63
C LEU A 57 7.91 5.70 -2.56
N ALA A 58 8.56 4.60 -2.15
CA ALA A 58 9.99 4.55 -1.84
C ALA A 58 10.88 4.96 -3.02
N ASP A 59 10.52 4.55 -4.25
CA ASP A 59 11.27 4.91 -5.46
C ASP A 59 11.14 6.39 -5.86
N GLY A 60 10.24 7.15 -5.21
CA GLY A 60 10.01 8.57 -5.48
C GLY A 60 9.31 8.90 -6.82
N GLU A 61 9.28 7.96 -7.76
CA GLU A 61 8.66 8.10 -9.10
C GLU A 61 7.44 7.21 -9.30
N ASN A 62 7.30 6.15 -8.50
CA ASN A 62 6.25 5.15 -8.65
C ASN A 62 5.46 5.03 -7.33
N MET A 63 4.14 5.14 -7.43
CA MET A 63 3.21 4.70 -6.41
C MET A 63 2.86 3.24 -6.68
N LYS A 64 3.32 2.35 -5.80
CA LYS A 64 3.05 0.92 -5.86
C LYS A 64 2.02 0.56 -4.79
N VAL A 65 0.88 0.00 -5.20
CA VAL A 65 -0.18 -0.46 -4.31
C VAL A 65 -0.17 -1.98 -4.28
N TYR A 66 0.01 -2.54 -3.10
CA TYR A 66 -0.03 -3.96 -2.83
C TYR A 66 -1.30 -4.29 -2.06
N TYR A 67 -2.03 -5.31 -2.47
CA TYR A 67 -3.22 -5.76 -1.77
C TYR A 67 -3.24 -7.29 -1.69
N ASN A 68 -3.83 -7.84 -0.64
CA ASN A 68 -3.92 -9.29 -0.50
C ASN A 68 -4.77 -9.88 -1.65
N ARG A 69 -4.27 -10.90 -2.35
CA ARG A 69 -4.92 -11.46 -3.55
C ARG A 69 -6.37 -11.89 -3.29
N ASP A 70 -6.64 -12.39 -2.09
CA ASP A 70 -7.96 -12.91 -1.75
C ASP A 70 -8.96 -11.79 -1.42
N LEU A 71 -8.52 -10.53 -1.25
CA LEU A 71 -9.38 -9.38 -0.94
C LEU A 71 -10.54 -9.27 -1.93
N VAL A 72 -10.25 -9.29 -3.23
CA VAL A 72 -11.26 -9.14 -4.30
C VAL A 72 -12.25 -10.31 -4.35
N SER A 73 -11.86 -11.47 -3.81
CA SER A 73 -12.70 -12.66 -3.74
C SER A 73 -13.55 -12.73 -2.45
N LYS A 74 -13.18 -11.98 -1.41
CA LYS A 74 -13.85 -11.95 -0.10
C LYS A 74 -14.91 -10.85 -0.01
N ILE A 75 -14.71 -9.76 -0.74
CA ILE A 75 -15.64 -8.63 -0.80
C ILE A 75 -16.86 -8.98 -1.66
N ASP A 76 -18.04 -8.50 -1.25
CA ASP A 76 -19.26 -8.53 -2.06
C ASP A 76 -19.25 -7.48 -3.18
N GLU A 77 -20.34 -7.40 -3.95
CA GLU A 77 -20.41 -6.56 -5.15
C GLU A 77 -20.32 -5.06 -4.83
N ASP A 78 -20.99 -4.62 -3.76
CA ASP A 78 -20.97 -3.22 -3.32
C ASP A 78 -19.55 -2.83 -2.84
N SER A 79 -18.94 -3.63 -1.96
CA SER A 79 -17.56 -3.43 -1.51
C SER A 79 -16.52 -3.48 -2.64
N ARG A 80 -16.80 -4.23 -3.71
CA ARG A 80 -15.94 -4.31 -4.91
C ARG A 80 -15.94 -3.00 -5.69
N ASP A 81 -17.09 -2.37 -5.83
CA ASP A 81 -17.17 -1.05 -6.47
C ASP A 81 -16.44 0.00 -5.65
N GLU A 82 -16.54 -0.05 -4.32
CA GLU A 82 -15.77 0.81 -3.42
C GLU A 82 -14.25 0.58 -3.55
N TRP A 83 -13.81 -0.68 -3.61
CA TRP A 83 -12.42 -1.02 -3.84
C TRP A 83 -11.88 -0.44 -5.17
N TYR A 84 -12.62 -0.58 -6.27
CA TYR A 84 -12.20 -0.03 -7.55
C TYR A 84 -12.25 1.50 -7.59
N ALA A 85 -13.22 2.12 -6.91
CA ALA A 85 -13.26 3.56 -6.72
C ALA A 85 -12.03 4.05 -5.95
N PHE A 86 -11.66 3.36 -4.87
CA PHE A 86 -10.46 3.65 -4.11
C PHE A 86 -9.18 3.56 -4.96
N LEU A 87 -9.00 2.48 -5.73
CA LEU A 87 -7.87 2.34 -6.65
C LEU A 87 -7.83 3.45 -7.70
N LYS A 88 -8.99 3.88 -8.21
CA LYS A 88 -9.09 4.99 -9.15
C LYS A 88 -8.66 6.31 -8.51
N GLU A 89 -9.08 6.60 -7.28
CA GLU A 89 -8.67 7.80 -6.57
C GLU A 89 -7.16 7.84 -6.29
N LEU A 90 -6.55 6.69 -5.98
CA LEU A 90 -5.09 6.59 -5.84
C LEU A 90 -4.37 6.83 -7.17
N LYS A 91 -4.93 6.31 -8.28
CA LYS A 91 -4.40 6.56 -9.61
C LYS A 91 -4.47 8.04 -9.97
N ASP A 92 -5.59 8.70 -9.69
CA ASP A 92 -5.77 10.13 -9.96
C ASP A 92 -4.79 10.97 -9.13
N PHE A 93 -4.59 10.61 -7.85
CA PHE A 93 -3.55 11.20 -7.01
C PHE A 93 -2.14 11.02 -7.60
N ALA A 94 -1.80 9.81 -8.04
CA ALA A 94 -0.49 9.54 -8.64
C ALA A 94 -0.27 10.42 -9.88
N VAL A 95 -1.28 10.56 -10.75
CA VAL A 95 -1.21 11.44 -11.93
C VAL A 95 -1.02 12.90 -11.53
N GLU A 96 -1.78 13.40 -10.55
CA GLU A 96 -1.68 14.79 -10.06
C GLU A 96 -0.27 15.10 -9.51
N HIS A 97 0.34 14.12 -8.82
CA HIS A 97 1.67 14.23 -8.24
C HIS A 97 2.80 13.78 -9.18
N GLN A 98 2.52 13.55 -10.47
CA GLN A 98 3.48 13.10 -11.50
C GLN A 98 4.19 11.78 -11.18
N LEU A 99 3.50 10.89 -10.48
CA LEU A 99 3.92 9.54 -10.16
C LEU A 99 3.34 8.55 -11.16
N ARG A 100 4.07 7.48 -11.43
CA ARG A 100 3.52 6.28 -12.09
C ARG A 100 2.69 5.50 -11.08
N PHE A 101 1.66 4.80 -11.56
CA PHE A 101 0.78 4.00 -10.72
C PHE A 101 0.88 2.53 -11.09
N ASP A 102 1.22 1.69 -10.12
CA ASP A 102 1.34 0.24 -10.26
C ASP A 102 0.53 -0.43 -9.15
N VAL A 103 -0.27 -1.43 -9.50
CA VAL A 103 -1.07 -2.19 -8.54
C VAL A 103 -0.71 -3.66 -8.68
N ARG A 104 -0.41 -4.32 -7.56
CA ARG A 104 -0.06 -5.74 -7.52
C ARG A 104 -0.81 -6.46 -6.41
N ASP A 105 -1.28 -7.65 -6.71
CA ASP A 105 -1.70 -8.58 -5.68
C ASP A 105 -0.48 -9.24 -5.02
N ILE A 106 -0.61 -9.52 -3.73
CA ILE A 106 0.37 -10.26 -2.93
C ILE A 106 -0.29 -11.42 -2.21
N THR A 107 0.46 -12.50 -1.99
CA THR A 107 0.02 -13.65 -1.17
C THR A 107 0.28 -13.44 0.33
N LYS A 108 1.16 -12.50 0.68
CA LYS A 108 1.47 -12.15 2.09
C LYS A 108 0.39 -11.27 2.71
N ASN A 109 0.18 -11.44 4.02
CA ASN A 109 -0.78 -10.64 4.80
C ASN A 109 -0.21 -9.30 5.26
N ASN A 110 1.10 -9.14 5.47
CA ASN A 110 1.73 -7.86 5.76
C ASN A 110 3.14 -7.86 5.16
N LEU A 111 3.63 -6.69 4.76
CA LEU A 111 4.99 -6.56 4.26
C LEU A 111 5.95 -6.38 5.45
N THR A 112 7.01 -7.19 5.48
CA THR A 112 8.07 -7.05 6.48
C THR A 112 9.05 -5.95 6.09
N LYS A 113 9.88 -5.51 7.04
CA LYS A 113 11.01 -4.60 6.75
C LYS A 113 11.85 -5.09 5.56
N GLN A 114 12.13 -6.38 5.51
CA GLN A 114 12.90 -6.99 4.43
C GLN A 114 12.15 -6.91 3.09
N ASP A 115 10.83 -7.07 3.09
CA ASP A 115 10.01 -6.90 1.89
C ASP A 115 10.09 -5.45 1.39
N TYR A 116 10.04 -4.48 2.30
CA TYR A 116 10.20 -3.06 1.97
C TYR A 116 11.60 -2.73 1.41
N GLU A 117 12.67 -3.27 2.00
CA GLU A 117 14.03 -3.16 1.48
C GLU A 117 14.14 -3.78 0.07
N ASN A 118 13.58 -4.96 -0.16
CA ASN A 118 13.56 -5.63 -1.47
C ASN A 118 12.79 -4.84 -2.54
N LEU A 119 11.73 -4.12 -2.14
CA LEU A 119 10.93 -3.28 -3.00
C LEU A 119 11.65 -1.98 -3.38
N ALA A 120 12.37 -1.37 -2.43
CA ALA A 120 13.13 -0.14 -2.61
C ALA A 120 14.40 -0.36 -3.46
N ASP A 121 15.06 -1.51 -3.33
CA ASP A 121 16.35 -1.74 -3.98
C ASP A 121 16.26 -2.31 -5.40
N THR A 122 15.13 -2.91 -5.84
CA THR A 122 15.21 -3.70 -7.10
C THR A 122 13.94 -3.92 -7.95
N ASN A 123 12.77 -3.33 -7.69
CA ASN A 123 11.52 -3.76 -8.40
C ASN A 123 11.31 -5.30 -8.34
N LYS A 124 11.91 -6.00 -7.36
CA LYS A 124 11.77 -7.45 -7.19
C LYS A 124 10.38 -7.74 -6.65
N THR A 125 9.73 -8.75 -7.21
CA THR A 125 8.40 -9.19 -6.81
C THR A 125 8.43 -9.72 -5.38
N VAL A 126 7.60 -9.15 -4.50
CA VAL A 126 7.35 -9.60 -3.10
C VAL A 126 6.59 -10.93 -3.01
N ASN A 127 6.23 -11.52 -4.15
CA ASN A 127 5.71 -12.89 -4.24
C ASN A 127 6.86 -13.88 -4.18
N THR A 128 7.55 -13.95 -3.04
CA THR A 128 8.31 -15.16 -2.68
C THR A 128 7.44 -15.93 -1.71
N ASP A 129 6.60 -16.81 -2.27
CA ASP A 129 6.25 -18.06 -1.59
C ASP A 129 7.59 -18.71 -1.25
N GLU A 130 8.06 -18.54 -0.02
CA GLU A 130 9.11 -19.40 0.52
C GLU A 130 8.49 -20.80 0.60
N MET A 131 8.56 -21.54 -0.51
CA MET A 131 8.55 -22.99 -0.49
C MET A 131 9.77 -23.39 0.35
N SER A 132 9.52 -23.62 1.63
CA SER A 132 10.38 -24.44 2.47
C SER A 132 10.53 -25.80 1.81
N GLU A 133 11.57 -25.99 1.02
CA GLU A 133 12.07 -27.31 0.70
C GLU A 133 13.00 -27.72 1.83
N GLU A 134 12.57 -28.74 2.59
CA GLU A 134 13.37 -29.47 3.57
C GLU A 134 14.52 -30.26 2.93
#